data_AF-X6LE11-F1
#
_entry.id   AF-X6LE11-F1
#
_cell.length_a   1.000
_cell.length_b   1.000
_cell.length_c   1.000
_cell.angle_alpha   90.00
_cell.angle_beta   90.00
_cell.angle_gamma   90.00
#
_symmetry.space_group_name_H-M   'P 1'
#
loop_
_entity.id
_entity.type
_entity.pdbx_description
1 polymer ?
#
loop_
_entity_poly.entity_id
_entity_poly.type
_entity_poly.pdbx_seq_one_letter_code
_entity_poly.pdbx_strand_id
1 'polypeptide(L)'
;MEEWRRMMVAMWDQILLFQDVLAPADFRSQAYHKMMQECISDELKRLRDVSHLKVSALRENAITNRSTKEGRMTLFQKEWNNEFKTIKNKIQSDIYQQMHEEKVPENLIRQYKVDFENRSEYYKLECVTAFEQICNDEEIRDTKNEMEKLIDKVADGLIQNHCKSEMEIKQAWDEIFYKKNLVIKQNEENEKKNVC
;
A
#
# COMPACT_ATOMS: atom_id res chain seq x y z
N MET A 1 -10.34 -0.08 21.75
CA MET A 1 -9.34 0.89 21.25
C MET A 1 -9.36 2.20 22.04
N GLU A 2 -10.54 2.79 22.32
CA GLU A 2 -10.64 4.00 23.14
C GLU A 2 -10.17 3.85 24.60
N GLU A 3 -10.42 2.71 25.24
CA GLU A 3 -9.99 2.47 26.62
C GLU A 3 -8.47 2.51 26.79
N TRP A 4 -7.71 1.94 25.85
CA TRP A 4 -6.25 1.97 25.92
C TRP A 4 -5.71 3.39 25.74
N ARG A 5 -6.26 4.18 24.80
CA ARG A 5 -5.93 5.61 24.66
C ARG A 5 -6.27 6.41 25.92
N ARG A 6 -7.47 6.22 26.49
CA ARG A 6 -7.88 6.90 27.74
C ARG A 6 -7.01 6.49 28.92
N MET A 7 -6.62 5.22 29.00
CA MET A 7 -5.74 4.70 30.05
C MET A 7 -4.32 5.26 29.90
N MET A 8 -3.80 5.38 28.68
CA MET A 8 -2.52 6.03 28.41
C MET A 8 -2.54 7.51 28.77
N VAL A 9 -3.63 8.24 28.48
CA VAL A 9 -3.82 9.64 28.87
C VAL A 9 -3.98 9.80 30.40
N ALA A 10 -4.69 8.89 31.07
CA ALA A 10 -4.82 8.93 32.53
C ALA A 10 -3.51 8.59 33.26
N MET A 11 -2.75 7.61 32.76
CA MET A 11 -1.40 7.32 33.24
C MET A 11 -0.46 8.50 32.99
N TRP A 12 -0.67 9.24 31.90
CA TRP A 12 0.08 10.45 31.55
C TRP A 12 -0.17 11.62 32.50
N ASP A 13 -1.41 11.87 32.91
CA ASP A 13 -1.74 12.88 33.94
C ASP A 13 -1.12 12.54 35.30
N GLN A 14 -1.04 11.25 35.64
CA GLN A 14 -0.33 10.79 36.84
C GLN A 14 1.19 10.97 36.70
N ILE A 15 1.78 10.69 35.54
CA ILE A 15 3.22 10.86 35.27
C ILE A 15 3.64 12.35 35.25
N LEU A 16 2.76 13.25 34.79
CA LEU A 16 2.94 14.71 34.90
C LEU A 16 2.98 15.20 36.36
N LEU A 17 2.27 14.52 37.26
CA LEU A 17 2.31 14.75 38.70
C LEU A 17 3.64 14.29 39.36
N PHE A 18 4.35 13.36 38.72
CA PHE A 18 5.66 12.85 39.15
C PHE A 18 6.85 13.48 38.42
N GLN A 19 6.66 14.59 37.69
CA GLN A 19 7.65 15.18 36.78
C GLN A 19 8.98 15.67 37.40
N ASP A 20 9.21 15.51 38.71
CA ASP A 20 10.53 15.73 39.29
C ASP A 20 11.34 14.44 39.55
N VAL A 21 10.73 13.25 39.45
CA VAL A 21 11.38 12.03 39.96
C VAL A 21 11.00 10.80 39.10
N LEU A 22 11.87 10.41 38.15
CA LEU A 22 12.05 9.02 37.64
C LEU A 22 11.23 8.48 36.45
N ALA A 23 10.91 9.25 35.40
CA ALA A 23 10.58 8.64 34.10
C ALA A 23 11.85 8.55 33.22
N PRO A 24 12.39 7.35 32.89
CA PRO A 24 13.53 7.25 31.99
C PRO A 24 13.15 7.82 30.62
N ALA A 25 13.98 8.71 30.07
CA ALA A 25 13.77 9.37 28.78
C ALA A 25 13.45 8.39 27.62
N ASP A 26 13.85 7.13 27.77
CA ASP A 26 13.66 6.03 26.82
C ASP A 26 12.18 5.62 26.65
N PHE A 27 11.39 5.58 27.72
CA PHE A 27 9.98 5.17 27.65
C PHE A 27 9.12 6.18 26.90
N ARG A 28 9.37 7.48 27.13
CA ARG A 28 8.65 8.58 26.47
C ARG A 28 8.93 8.59 24.97
N SER A 29 10.17 8.36 24.56
CA SER A 29 10.56 8.25 23.15
C SER A 29 9.87 7.07 22.47
N GLN A 30 9.88 5.90 23.11
CA GLN A 30 9.25 4.68 22.56
C GLN A 30 7.72 4.80 22.44
N ALA A 31 7.06 5.42 23.42
CA ALA A 31 5.62 5.67 23.37
C ALA A 31 5.23 6.59 22.19
N TYR A 32 5.99 7.67 21.97
CA TYR A 32 5.79 8.51 20.79
C TYR A 32 6.06 7.73 19.50
N HIS A 33 7.12 6.92 19.43
CA HIS A 33 7.39 6.10 18.25
C HIS A 33 6.23 5.16 17.90
N LYS A 34 5.68 4.44 18.89
CA LYS A 34 4.59 3.52 18.66
C LYS A 34 3.28 4.23 18.25
N MET A 35 2.89 5.27 18.99
CA MET A 35 1.69 6.05 18.69
C MET A 35 1.72 6.62 17.26
N MET A 36 2.91 7.05 16.82
CA MET A 36 3.09 7.68 15.53
C MET A 36 3.15 6.67 14.39
N GLN A 37 3.70 5.48 14.61
CA GLN A 37 3.59 4.37 13.66
C GLN A 37 2.14 3.94 13.43
N GLU A 38 1.35 3.84 14.51
CA GLU A 38 -0.08 3.55 14.43
C GLU A 38 -0.82 4.65 13.66
N CYS A 39 -0.56 5.93 14.00
CA CYS A 39 -1.12 7.09 13.29
C CYS A 39 -0.79 7.07 11.78
N ILE A 40 0.47 6.88 11.39
CA ILE A 40 0.87 6.78 9.98
C ILE A 40 0.19 5.60 9.30
N SER A 41 0.09 4.46 9.96
CA SER A 41 -0.58 3.28 9.40
C SER A 41 -2.06 3.53 9.13
N ASP A 42 -2.76 4.17 10.07
CA ASP A 42 -4.18 4.53 9.93
C ASP A 42 -4.37 5.56 8.82
N GLU A 43 -3.50 6.56 8.73
CA GLU A 43 -3.61 7.60 7.70
C GLU A 43 -3.21 7.09 6.31
N LEU A 44 -2.28 6.14 6.20
CA LEU A 44 -2.00 5.44 4.94
C LEU A 44 -3.18 4.57 4.52
N LYS A 45 -3.87 3.93 5.46
CA LYS A 45 -5.10 3.18 5.19
C LYS A 45 -6.20 4.12 4.69
N ARG A 46 -6.41 5.24 5.37
CA ARG A 46 -7.35 6.29 4.95
C ARG A 46 -7.00 6.84 3.57
N LEU A 47 -5.71 7.08 3.29
CA LEU A 47 -5.23 7.51 1.98
C LEU A 47 -5.64 6.51 0.91
N ARG A 48 -5.42 5.21 1.15
CA ARG A 48 -5.80 4.13 0.21
C ARG A 48 -7.31 4.08 0.00
N ASP A 49 -8.10 4.16 1.07
CA ASP A 49 -9.56 4.08 1.01
C ASP A 49 -10.15 5.26 0.22
N VAL A 50 -9.70 6.49 0.50
CA VAL A 50 -10.15 7.70 -0.21
C VAL A 50 -9.67 7.68 -1.66
N SER A 51 -8.46 7.18 -1.91
CA SER A 51 -7.89 7.09 -3.25
C SER A 51 -8.53 6.03 -4.11
N HIS A 52 -9.02 4.92 -3.55
CA HIS A 52 -9.53 3.77 -4.30
C HIS A 52 -10.61 4.17 -5.30
N LEU A 53 -11.64 4.91 -4.86
CA LEU A 53 -12.72 5.37 -5.74
C LEU A 53 -12.22 6.32 -6.84
N LYS A 54 -11.25 7.17 -6.51
CA LYS A 54 -10.65 8.10 -7.47
C LYS A 54 -9.83 7.36 -8.52
N VAL A 55 -8.97 6.44 -8.10
CA VAL A 55 -8.17 5.60 -9.00
C VAL A 55 -9.08 4.84 -9.96
N SER A 56 -10.14 4.20 -9.46
CA SER A 56 -11.09 3.47 -10.32
C SER A 56 -11.74 4.37 -11.37
N ALA A 57 -12.25 5.55 -10.98
CA ALA A 57 -12.86 6.50 -11.91
C ALA A 57 -11.86 7.01 -12.97
N LEU A 58 -10.63 7.32 -12.56
CA LEU A 58 -9.57 7.76 -13.48
C LEU A 58 -9.16 6.64 -14.44
N ARG A 59 -9.13 5.39 -13.99
CA ARG A 59 -8.87 4.23 -14.85
C ARG A 59 -9.96 4.07 -15.90
N GLU A 60 -11.23 4.13 -15.51
CA GLU A 60 -12.36 4.05 -16.44
C GLU A 60 -12.32 5.18 -17.46
N ASN A 61 -12.04 6.41 -17.02
CA ASN A 61 -11.87 7.56 -17.91
C ASN A 61 -10.72 7.35 -18.90
N ALA A 62 -9.58 6.84 -18.43
CA ALA A 62 -8.43 6.56 -19.28
C ALA A 62 -8.71 5.42 -20.27
N ILE A 63 -9.39 4.34 -19.87
CA ILE A 63 -9.74 3.20 -20.73
C ILE A 63 -10.73 3.61 -21.82
N THR A 64 -11.76 4.40 -21.47
CA THR A 64 -12.76 4.89 -22.42
C THR A 64 -12.19 5.88 -23.43
N ASN A 65 -11.05 6.51 -23.12
CA ASN A 65 -10.29 7.31 -24.07
C ASN A 65 -9.68 6.40 -25.15
N ARG A 66 -10.21 6.50 -26.39
CA ARG A 66 -9.81 5.70 -27.57
C ARG A 66 -8.41 6.05 -28.12
N SER A 67 -7.48 6.46 -27.26
CA SER A 67 -6.08 6.71 -27.57
C SER A 67 -5.25 5.42 -27.51
N THR A 68 -3.97 5.52 -27.86
CA THR A 68 -3.00 4.43 -27.70
C THR A 68 -2.78 4.09 -26.23
N LYS A 69 -2.19 2.92 -25.94
CA LYS A 69 -1.81 2.53 -24.56
C LYS A 69 -0.99 3.63 -23.86
N GLU A 70 0.00 4.18 -24.55
CA GLU A 70 0.84 5.27 -24.04
C GLU A 70 0.05 6.56 -23.78
N GLY A 71 -0.91 6.88 -24.65
CA GLY A 71 -1.84 8.01 -24.46
C GLY A 71 -2.72 7.85 -23.22
N ARG A 72 -3.31 6.67 -23.03
CA ARG A 72 -4.09 6.34 -21.82
C ARG A 72 -3.24 6.39 -20.56
N MET A 73 -2.01 5.89 -20.62
CA MET A 73 -1.08 5.89 -19.51
C MET A 73 -0.69 7.31 -19.09
N THR A 74 -0.41 8.17 -20.07
CA THR A 74 -0.06 9.58 -19.85
C THR A 74 -1.23 10.33 -19.22
N LEU A 75 -2.46 10.08 -19.70
CA LEU A 75 -3.66 10.67 -19.13
C LEU A 75 -3.86 10.24 -17.67
N PHE A 76 -3.84 8.93 -17.41
CA PHE A 76 -3.99 8.40 -16.06
C PHE A 76 -2.94 8.95 -15.11
N GLN A 77 -1.65 8.91 -15.47
CA GLN A 77 -0.57 9.42 -14.64
C GLN A 77 -0.76 10.91 -14.32
N LYS A 78 -1.12 11.73 -15.32
CA LYS A 78 -1.32 13.16 -15.13
C LYS A 78 -2.47 13.44 -14.15
N GLU A 79 -3.62 12.81 -14.35
CA GLU A 79 -4.79 13.03 -13.51
C GLU A 79 -4.57 12.47 -12.10
N TRP A 80 -3.99 11.27 -12.01
CA TRP A 80 -3.66 10.64 -10.73
C TRP A 80 -2.67 11.45 -9.93
N ASN A 81 -1.61 12.00 -10.55
CA ASN A 81 -0.65 12.85 -9.86
C ASN A 81 -1.31 14.06 -9.19
N ASN A 82 -2.31 14.66 -9.84
CA ASN A 82 -3.02 15.83 -9.30
C ASN A 82 -3.96 15.45 -8.15
N GLU A 83 -4.77 14.40 -8.33
CA GLU A 83 -5.69 13.91 -7.29
C GLU A 83 -4.92 13.39 -6.07
N PHE A 84 -3.89 12.57 -6.29
CA PHE A 84 -3.03 12.05 -5.23
C PHE A 84 -2.36 13.17 -4.43
N LYS A 85 -1.81 14.19 -5.10
CA LYS A 85 -1.21 15.35 -4.41
C LYS A 85 -2.23 16.05 -3.51
N THR A 86 -3.47 16.20 -3.99
CA THR A 86 -4.55 16.84 -3.22
C THR A 86 -4.92 16.03 -1.99
N ILE A 87 -5.11 14.72 -2.13
CA ILE A 87 -5.44 13.80 -1.03
C ILE A 87 -4.30 13.74 -0.02
N LYS A 88 -3.06 13.54 -0.49
CA LYS A 88 -1.87 13.47 0.34
C LYS A 88 -1.67 14.74 1.16
N ASN A 89 -1.77 15.91 0.53
CA ASN A 89 -1.60 17.19 1.22
C ASN A 89 -2.65 17.41 2.31
N LYS A 90 -3.90 17.01 2.05
CA LYS A 90 -4.97 17.09 3.05
C LYS A 90 -4.67 16.20 4.25
N ILE A 91 -4.35 14.94 4.02
CA ILE A 91 -4.01 13.99 5.09
C ILE A 91 -2.77 14.44 5.85
N GLN A 92 -1.74 14.91 5.15
CA GLN A 92 -0.52 15.43 5.79
C GLN A 92 -0.79 16.66 6.67
N SER A 93 -1.75 17.50 6.29
CA SER A 93 -2.20 18.62 7.13
C SER A 93 -2.95 18.13 8.37
N ASP A 94 -3.87 17.17 8.22
CA ASP A 94 -4.61 16.56 9.33
C ASP A 94 -3.63 15.94 10.35
N ILE A 95 -2.65 15.18 9.86
CA ILE A 95 -1.56 14.59 10.63
C ILE A 95 -0.81 15.66 11.43
N TYR A 96 -0.36 16.72 10.76
CA TYR A 96 0.44 17.76 11.41
C TYR A 96 -0.35 18.47 12.51
N GLN A 97 -1.63 18.75 12.26
CA GLN A 97 -2.51 19.37 13.24
C GLN A 97 -2.68 18.47 14.47
N GLN A 98 -3.00 17.17 14.27
CA GLN A 98 -3.17 16.23 15.37
C GLN A 98 -1.89 16.08 16.21
N MET A 99 -0.73 15.98 15.56
CA MET A 99 0.56 15.84 16.27
C MET A 99 0.90 17.07 17.11
N HIS A 100 0.51 18.26 16.66
CA HIS A 100 0.66 19.49 17.41
C HIS A 100 -0.31 19.55 18.61
N GLU A 101 -1.56 19.11 18.44
CA GLU A 101 -2.54 19.00 19.53
C GLU A 101 -2.09 18.02 20.62
N GLU A 102 -1.48 16.90 20.23
CA GLU A 102 -0.90 15.89 21.12
C GLU A 102 0.47 16.28 21.71
N LYS A 103 0.97 17.50 21.42
CA LYS A 103 2.24 18.05 21.92
C LYS A 103 3.46 17.17 21.61
N VAL A 104 3.47 16.54 20.44
CA VAL A 104 4.61 15.74 19.97
C VAL A 104 5.82 16.65 19.68
N PRO A 105 7.05 16.24 20.04
CA PRO A 105 8.26 17.00 19.70
C PRO A 105 8.44 17.24 18.19
N GLU A 106 8.78 18.47 17.81
CA GLU A 106 8.91 18.91 16.40
C GLU A 106 9.92 18.09 15.57
N ASN A 107 11.02 17.65 16.19
CA ASN A 107 12.01 16.80 15.52
C ASN A 107 11.42 15.45 15.10
N LEU A 108 10.53 14.89 15.93
CA LEU A 108 9.81 13.66 15.63
C LEU A 108 8.76 13.91 14.54
N ILE A 109 7.97 15.00 14.64
CA ILE A 109 7.00 15.39 13.61
C ILE A 109 7.66 15.45 12.21
N ARG A 110 8.85 16.06 12.10
CA ARG A 110 9.60 16.11 10.84
C ARG A 110 9.99 14.75 10.29
N GLN A 111 10.46 13.83 11.14
CA GLN A 111 10.81 12.47 10.72
C GLN A 111 9.60 11.73 10.17
N TYR A 112 8.45 11.85 10.83
CA TYR A 112 7.21 11.20 10.41
C TYR A 112 6.62 11.79 9.13
N LYS A 113 6.76 13.10 8.93
CA LYS A 113 6.39 13.74 7.68
C LYS A 113 7.12 13.10 6.49
N VAL A 114 8.40 12.77 6.67
CA VAL A 114 9.22 12.08 5.66
C VAL A 114 8.77 10.63 5.47
N ASP A 115 8.46 9.90 6.55
CA ASP A 115 7.99 8.50 6.45
C ASP A 115 6.65 8.41 5.70
N PHE A 116 5.68 9.24 6.07
CA PHE A 116 4.39 9.31 5.38
C PHE A 116 4.55 9.69 3.90
N GLU A 117 5.39 10.68 3.59
CA GLU A 117 5.70 11.08 2.22
C GLU A 117 6.23 9.88 1.41
N ASN A 118 7.26 9.19 1.92
CA ASN A 118 7.87 8.06 1.22
C ASN A 118 6.89 6.90 0.98
N ARG A 119 6.12 6.52 2.02
CA ARG A 119 5.19 5.39 1.94
C ARG A 119 3.96 5.70 1.09
N SER A 120 3.50 6.95 1.08
CA SER A 120 2.39 7.37 0.22
C SER A 120 2.81 7.42 -1.25
N GLU A 121 4.02 7.90 -1.58
CA GLU A 121 4.54 7.86 -2.95
C GLU A 121 4.71 6.43 -3.48
N TYR A 122 5.04 5.46 -2.60
CA TYR A 122 5.04 4.05 -2.99
C TYR A 122 3.65 3.57 -3.45
N TYR A 123 2.59 3.90 -2.70
CA TYR A 123 1.22 3.56 -3.10
C TYR A 123 0.80 4.22 -4.41
N LYS A 124 1.20 5.47 -4.63
CA LYS A 124 0.97 6.15 -5.91
C LYS A 124 1.63 5.40 -7.06
N LEU A 125 2.87 4.94 -6.89
CA LEU A 125 3.58 4.12 -7.87
C LEU A 125 2.87 2.79 -8.12
N GLU A 126 2.44 2.08 -7.06
CA GLU A 126 1.65 0.85 -7.19
C GLU A 126 0.43 1.04 -8.08
N CYS A 127 -0.31 2.15 -7.91
CA CYS A 127 -1.50 2.46 -8.71
C CYS A 127 -1.17 2.66 -10.20
N VAL A 128 -0.03 3.31 -10.49
CA VAL A 128 0.50 3.56 -11.83
C VAL A 128 0.91 2.25 -12.48
N THR A 129 1.76 1.46 -11.82
CA THR A 129 2.23 0.16 -12.34
C THR A 129 1.07 -0.80 -12.59
N ALA A 130 0.07 -0.83 -11.69
CA ALA A 130 -1.09 -1.69 -11.88
C ALA A 130 -1.96 -1.27 -13.09
N PHE A 131 -1.99 0.03 -13.44
CA PHE A 131 -2.68 0.48 -14.66
C PHE A 131 -1.85 0.25 -15.93
N GLU A 132 -0.52 0.33 -15.83
CA GLU A 132 0.38 0.01 -16.95
C GLU A 132 0.25 -1.45 -17.39
N GLN A 133 0.13 -2.36 -16.42
CA GLN A 133 -0.09 -3.78 -16.65
C GLN A 133 -1.45 -4.06 -17.28
N ILE A 134 -2.49 -3.28 -16.93
CA ILE A 134 -3.87 -3.51 -17.32
C ILE A 134 -4.48 -2.16 -17.77
N CYS A 135 -4.35 -1.85 -19.06
CA CYS A 135 -4.71 -0.55 -19.62
C CYS A 135 -5.92 -0.58 -20.57
N ASN A 136 -6.52 -1.75 -20.81
CA ASN A 136 -7.74 -1.89 -21.62
C ASN A 136 -8.55 -3.17 -21.29
N ASP A 137 -9.79 -3.23 -21.76
CA ASP A 137 -10.74 -4.34 -21.50
C ASP A 137 -10.28 -5.69 -22.07
N GLU A 138 -9.48 -5.67 -23.14
CA GLU A 138 -8.91 -6.88 -23.73
C GLU A 138 -7.80 -7.46 -22.84
N GLU A 139 -6.88 -6.63 -22.35
CA GLU A 139 -5.86 -7.01 -21.36
C GLU A 139 -6.50 -7.45 -20.03
N ILE A 140 -7.59 -6.81 -19.59
CA ILE A 140 -8.38 -7.26 -18.43
C ILE A 140 -8.91 -8.67 -18.66
N ARG A 141 -9.56 -8.90 -19.81
CA ARG A 141 -10.14 -10.19 -20.17
C ARG A 141 -9.07 -11.27 -20.30
N ASP A 142 -7.95 -10.96 -20.93
CA ASP A 142 -6.85 -11.91 -21.14
C ASP A 142 -6.18 -12.26 -19.80
N THR A 143 -5.97 -11.28 -18.92
CA THR A 143 -5.48 -11.52 -17.55
C THR A 143 -6.45 -12.39 -16.75
N LYS A 144 -7.76 -12.13 -16.85
CA LYS A 144 -8.78 -12.94 -16.19
C LYS A 144 -8.78 -14.38 -16.71
N ASN A 145 -8.74 -14.56 -18.04
CA ASN A 145 -8.67 -15.87 -18.68
C ASN A 145 -7.40 -16.63 -18.29
N GLU A 146 -6.26 -15.94 -18.14
CA GLU A 146 -5.03 -16.55 -17.62
C GLU A 146 -5.15 -16.98 -16.17
N MET A 147 -5.78 -16.16 -15.32
CA MET A 147 -6.03 -16.50 -13.92
C MET A 147 -6.95 -17.71 -13.80
N GLU A 148 -8.03 -17.77 -14.59
CA GLU A 148 -8.94 -18.92 -14.63
C GLU A 148 -8.19 -20.20 -15.03
N LYS A 149 -7.36 -20.15 -16.09
CA LYS A 149 -6.52 -21.29 -16.48
C LYS A 149 -5.53 -21.72 -15.39
N LEU A 150 -5.00 -20.77 -14.60
CA LEU A 150 -4.11 -21.09 -13.49
C LEU A 150 -4.87 -21.75 -12.35
N ILE A 151 -6.06 -21.24 -12.01
CA ILE A 151 -6.95 -21.82 -11.00
C ILE A 151 -7.32 -23.25 -11.40
N ASP A 152 -7.70 -23.48 -12.65
CA ASP A 152 -8.04 -24.81 -13.17
C ASP A 152 -6.84 -25.77 -13.06
N LYS A 153 -5.64 -25.32 -13.45
CA LYS A 153 -4.41 -26.13 -13.31
C LYS A 153 -4.09 -26.47 -11.86
N VAL A 154 -4.29 -25.52 -10.95
CA VAL A 154 -4.09 -25.76 -9.51
C VAL A 154 -5.13 -26.77 -9.03
N ALA A 155 -6.40 -26.57 -9.37
CA ALA A 155 -7.48 -27.47 -8.99
C ALA A 155 -7.24 -28.90 -9.51
N ASP A 156 -6.85 -29.06 -10.77
CA ASP A 156 -6.48 -30.35 -11.37
C ASP A 156 -5.31 -31.00 -10.63
N GLY A 157 -4.27 -30.23 -10.29
CA GLY A 157 -3.14 -30.71 -9.50
C GLY A 157 -3.53 -31.16 -8.10
N LEU A 158 -4.45 -30.46 -7.44
CA LEU A 158 -4.97 -30.82 -6.12
C LEU A 158 -5.83 -32.09 -6.16
N ILE A 159 -6.64 -32.26 -7.21
CA ILE A 159 -7.44 -33.47 -7.45
C ILE A 159 -6.53 -34.67 -7.71
N GLN A 160 -5.52 -34.51 -8.58
CA GLN A 160 -4.56 -35.56 -8.94
C GLN A 160 -3.69 -36.00 -7.75
N ASN A 161 -3.28 -35.07 -6.88
CA ASN A 161 -2.43 -35.36 -5.74
C ASN A 161 -3.19 -35.78 -4.47
N HIS A 162 -4.53 -35.90 -4.55
CA HIS A 162 -5.39 -36.21 -3.40
C HIS A 162 -5.10 -35.33 -2.17
N CYS A 163 -4.77 -34.05 -2.36
CA CYS A 163 -4.44 -33.14 -1.28
C CYS A 163 -5.65 -32.98 -0.35
N LYS A 164 -5.47 -33.23 0.96
CA LYS A 164 -6.57 -33.21 1.95
C LYS A 164 -6.45 -32.05 2.94
N SER A 165 -5.32 -31.35 2.98
CA SER A 165 -5.08 -30.29 3.96
C SER A 165 -4.79 -28.92 3.32
N GLU A 166 -5.23 -27.86 4.00
CA GLU A 166 -5.06 -26.46 3.60
C GLU A 166 -3.59 -26.06 3.40
N MET A 167 -2.67 -26.69 4.15
CA MET A 167 -1.23 -26.45 4.04
C MET A 167 -0.63 -27.00 2.74
N GLU A 168 -1.08 -28.17 2.29
CA GLU A 168 -0.67 -28.77 1.01
C GLU A 168 -1.20 -27.96 -0.18
N ILE A 169 -2.43 -27.44 -0.07
CA ILE A 169 -3.02 -26.54 -1.06
C ILE A 169 -2.17 -25.28 -1.21
N LYS A 170 -1.78 -24.66 -0.09
CA LYS A 170 -0.95 -23.46 -0.10
C LYS A 170 0.42 -23.70 -0.73
N GLN A 171 1.07 -24.82 -0.41
CA GLN A 171 2.36 -25.18 -1.01
C GLN A 171 2.27 -25.37 -2.53
N ALA A 172 1.22 -26.02 -3.02
CA ALA A 172 0.99 -26.18 -4.46
C ALA A 172 0.77 -24.84 -5.18
N TRP A 173 0.03 -23.92 -4.54
CA TRP A 173 -0.15 -22.55 -5.03
C TRP A 173 1.19 -21.79 -5.09
N ASP A 174 1.97 -21.82 -4.01
CA ASP A 174 3.25 -21.11 -3.92
C ASP A 174 4.26 -21.62 -4.97
N GLU A 175 4.31 -22.93 -5.22
CA GLU A 175 5.19 -23.51 -6.26
C GLU A 175 4.84 -23.04 -7.68
N ILE A 176 3.55 -22.94 -8.01
CA ILE A 176 3.07 -22.51 -9.33
C ILE A 176 3.41 -21.03 -9.56
N PHE A 177 3.19 -20.19 -8.56
CA PHE A 177 3.55 -18.77 -8.63
C PHE A 177 5.07 -18.56 -8.70
N TYR A 178 5.84 -19.33 -7.93
CA TYR A 178 7.29 -19.27 -7.96
C TYR A 178 7.85 -19.65 -9.34
N LYS A 179 7.32 -20.72 -9.95
CA LYS A 179 7.69 -21.13 -11.32
C LYS A 179 7.29 -20.07 -12.37
N LYS A 180 6.11 -19.46 -12.26
CA LYS A 180 5.68 -18.37 -13.17
C LYS A 180 6.61 -17.16 -13.08
N ASN A 181 7.00 -16.75 -11.87
CA ASN A 181 7.94 -15.64 -11.66
C ASN A 181 9.34 -15.91 -12.24
N LEU A 182 9.82 -17.16 -12.18
CA LEU A 182 11.08 -17.55 -12.82
C LEU A 182 11.03 -17.46 -14.34
N VAL A 183 9.92 -17.90 -14.95
CA VAL A 183 9.73 -17.83 -16.42
C VAL A 183 9.64 -16.37 -16.89
N ILE A 184 8.93 -15.51 -16.14
CA ILE A 184 8.84 -14.08 -16.45
C ILE A 184 10.23 -13.42 -16.41
N LYS A 185 11.01 -13.67 -15.35
CA LYS A 185 12.39 -13.16 -15.24
C LYS A 185 13.29 -13.64 -16.38
N GLN A 186 13.17 -14.90 -16.79
CA GLN A 186 13.94 -15.45 -17.91
C GLN A 186 13.55 -14.82 -19.25
N ASN A 187 12.26 -14.53 -19.46
CA ASN A 187 11.79 -13.86 -20.67
C ASN A 187 12.26 -12.40 -20.72
N GLU A 188 12.23 -11.68 -19.61
CA GLU A 188 12.76 -10.31 -19.50
C GLU A 188 14.28 -10.24 -19.73
N GLU A 189 15.04 -11.24 -19.27
CA GLU A 189 16.48 -11.34 -19.53
C GLU A 189 16.79 -11.68 -21.00
N ASN A 190 15.95 -12.50 -21.64
CA ASN A 190 16.10 -12.86 -23.05
C ASN A 190 15.72 -11.70 -23.99
N GLU A 191 14.69 -10.91 -23.65
CA GLU A 191 14.37 -9.69 -24.40
C GLU A 191 15.49 -8.65 -24.32
N LYS A 192 16.13 -8.49 -23.16
CA LYS A 192 17.30 -7.60 -23.02
C LYS A 192 18.52 -8.05 -23.83
N LYS A 193 18.68 -9.34 -24.09
CA LYS A 193 19.78 -9.87 -24.91
C LYS A 193 19.53 -9.75 -26.41
N ASN A 194 18.27 -9.70 -26.85
CA ASN A 194 17.91 -9.55 -28.26
C ASN A 194 17.89 -8.09 -28.75
N VAL A 195 18.15 -7.13 -27.87
CA VAL A 195 18.20 -5.68 -28.17
C VAL A 195 19.65 -5.14 -28.25
N CYS A 196 20.66 -6.03 -28.13
CA CYS A 196 22.08 -5.71 -28.36
C CYS A 196 22.59 -6.30 -29.67
#